data_AF-A0A2G5D603-F1
#
_entry.id   AF-A0A2G5D603-F1
#
_cell.length_a   1.000
_cell.length_b   1.000
_cell.length_c   1.000
_cell.angle_alpha   90.00
_cell.angle_beta   90.00
_cell.angle_gamma   90.00
#
_symmetry.space_group_name_H-M   'P 1'
#
loop_
_entity.id
_entity.type
_entity.pdbx_description
1 polymer ?
#
loop_
_entity_poly.entity_id
_entity_poly.type
_entity_poly.pdbx_seq_one_letter_code
_entity_poly.pdbx_strand_id
1 'polypeptide(L)'
;MDLLNKVWVKVHCLGDRIFCLSDTNCVSFSASKAGMKGNKDECLSVHLPCPNLATAWSLPFWLMPTNRLVEIDKEDESRTTEEKLVKREILDNAKAIGNDSVESKVLSSVGLPRDVLLSITARLSLPVDHMNFRLVCKTFALLVPHSGQWTRAQYPSLMFSNREKSKCSFLDPMYNVNSCFDMPELLGAKICSSKDGWLLMKKGDRSMFFFNPFTKATIRLPDLPKNLGFNGISFTAPPTSSSCIVFGFFNFVSCVRIYFLHLGDNGWNYSECPNNEIALSNNNPVFYNGAFYCFGT
;
A
#
# COMPACT_ATOMS: atom_id res chain seq x y z
N MET A 1 9.58 -18.90 -5.68
CA MET A 1 9.86 -19.94 -4.69
C MET A 1 8.59 -20.37 -4.03
N ASP A 2 8.23 -21.63 -4.21
CA ASP A 2 7.21 -22.31 -3.42
C ASP A 2 7.76 -22.50 -1.99
N LEU A 3 7.07 -21.97 -0.99
CA LEU A 3 7.52 -22.03 0.40
C LEU A 3 7.45 -23.44 1.00
N LEU A 4 6.53 -24.28 0.52
CA LEU A 4 6.36 -25.65 1.02
C LEU A 4 7.48 -26.54 0.50
N ASN A 5 7.76 -26.44 -0.80
CA ASN A 5 8.71 -27.33 -1.47
C ASN A 5 10.13 -26.74 -1.55
N LYS A 6 10.29 -25.45 -1.28
CA LYS A 6 11.57 -24.69 -1.38
C LYS A 6 12.25 -24.80 -2.76
N VAL A 7 11.44 -24.95 -3.82
CA VAL A 7 11.91 -25.07 -5.21
C VAL A 7 11.65 -23.78 -5.99
N TRP A 8 12.59 -23.43 -6.86
CA TRP A 8 12.42 -22.39 -7.87
C TRP A 8 11.61 -22.92 -9.05
N VAL A 9 10.50 -22.25 -9.35
CA VAL A 9 9.66 -22.56 -10.50
C VAL A 9 9.66 -21.34 -11.39
N LYS A 10 10.01 -21.52 -12.68
CA LYS A 10 9.93 -20.46 -13.68
C LYS A 10 8.46 -20.12 -13.91
N VAL A 11 8.13 -18.84 -13.85
CA VAL A 11 6.77 -18.34 -14.04
C VAL A 11 6.67 -17.73 -15.43
N HIS A 12 5.81 -18.29 -16.28
CA HIS A 12 5.64 -17.86 -17.67
C HIS A 12 4.50 -16.84 -17.86
N CYS A 13 3.55 -16.77 -16.93
CA CYS A 13 2.43 -15.84 -16.99
C CYS A 13 2.05 -15.36 -15.58
N LEU A 14 1.76 -14.08 -15.44
CA LEU A 14 1.42 -13.45 -14.16
C LEU A 14 -0.10 -13.31 -13.95
N GLY A 15 -0.92 -13.66 -14.96
CA GLY A 15 -2.37 -13.53 -14.93
C GLY A 15 -2.82 -12.07 -14.78
N ASP A 16 -3.77 -11.80 -13.87
CA ASP A 16 -4.34 -10.48 -13.58
C ASP A 16 -3.39 -9.56 -12.76
N ARG A 17 -2.07 -9.69 -12.90
CA ARG A 17 -1.12 -9.02 -12.01
C ARG A 17 -0.24 -8.01 -12.68
N ILE A 18 -0.04 -6.93 -11.95
CA ILE A 18 0.93 -5.90 -12.27
C ILE A 18 1.98 -5.92 -11.17
N PHE A 19 3.24 -6.03 -11.59
CA PHE A 19 4.40 -5.82 -10.74
C PHE A 19 4.98 -4.46 -11.11
N CYS A 20 5.03 -3.55 -10.15
CA CYS A 20 5.75 -2.31 -10.31
C CYS A 20 7.14 -2.52 -9.73
N LEU A 21 8.13 -2.53 -10.62
CA LEU A 21 9.54 -2.61 -10.27
C LEU A 21 10.11 -1.20 -10.27
N SER A 22 10.86 -0.85 -9.23
CA SER A 22 11.75 0.29 -9.22
C SER A 22 13.13 -0.17 -8.79
N ASP A 23 14.15 0.67 -8.99
CA ASP A 23 15.53 0.40 -8.59
C ASP A 23 15.70 0.14 -7.09
N THR A 24 14.66 0.42 -6.28
CA THR A 24 14.71 0.35 -4.82
C THR A 24 13.57 -0.43 -4.18
N ASN A 25 12.50 -0.72 -4.90
CA ASN A 25 11.37 -1.46 -4.33
C ASN A 25 10.58 -2.22 -5.40
N CYS A 26 9.83 -3.22 -4.96
CA CYS A 26 8.93 -3.98 -5.82
C CYS A 26 7.59 -4.12 -5.11
N VAL A 27 6.52 -3.77 -5.81
CA VAL A 27 5.15 -3.95 -5.30
C VAL A 27 4.34 -4.71 -6.34
N SER A 28 3.34 -5.46 -5.88
CA SER A 28 2.34 -6.04 -6.79
C SER A 28 0.94 -5.81 -6.29
N PHE A 29 0.03 -5.73 -7.24
CA PHE A 29 -1.40 -5.67 -7.00
C PHE A 29 -2.14 -6.34 -8.16
N SER A 30 -3.44 -6.59 -7.95
CA SER A 30 -4.32 -7.14 -8.98
C SER A 30 -4.80 -6.01 -9.89
N ALA A 31 -4.66 -6.19 -11.21
CA ALA A 31 -5.09 -5.23 -12.21
C ALA A 31 -6.60 -5.01 -12.15
N SER A 32 -7.39 -6.09 -12.05
CA SER A 32 -8.84 -6.01 -11.88
C SER A 32 -9.24 -5.26 -10.60
N LYS A 33 -8.58 -5.52 -9.46
CA LYS A 33 -8.83 -4.79 -8.21
C LYS A 33 -8.43 -3.31 -8.28
N ALA A 34 -7.46 -2.96 -9.13
CA ALA A 34 -7.06 -1.60 -9.40
C ALA A 34 -7.90 -0.92 -10.50
N GLY A 35 -8.93 -1.60 -11.04
CA GLY A 35 -9.76 -1.07 -12.14
C GLY A 35 -9.02 -0.96 -13.48
N MET A 36 -7.82 -1.55 -13.58
CA MET A 36 -7.05 -1.57 -14.81
C MET A 36 -7.56 -2.72 -15.70
N LYS A 37 -8.15 -2.40 -16.84
CA LYS A 37 -8.46 -3.41 -17.86
C LYS A 37 -7.13 -3.95 -18.40
N GLY A 38 -6.91 -5.25 -18.25
CA GLY A 38 -5.66 -5.89 -18.68
C GLY A 38 -5.31 -5.51 -20.12
N ASN A 39 -4.14 -4.89 -20.30
CA ASN A 39 -3.57 -4.74 -21.62
C ASN A 39 -3.23 -6.15 -22.12
N LYS A 40 -3.75 -6.50 -23.30
CA LYS A 40 -3.48 -7.78 -23.98
C LYS A 40 -2.05 -7.86 -24.53
N ASP A 41 -1.33 -6.76 -24.52
CA ASP A 41 0.01 -6.70 -25.08
C ASP A 41 1.05 -6.88 -23.97
N GLU A 42 2.03 -7.75 -24.21
CA GLU A 42 3.19 -8.09 -23.37
C GLU A 42 4.14 -6.89 -23.19
N CYS A 43 3.60 -5.73 -22.80
CA CYS A 43 4.31 -4.47 -22.84
C CYS A 43 4.65 -4.01 -21.42
N LEU A 44 5.96 -3.87 -21.17
CA LEU A 44 6.49 -3.17 -20.01
C LEU A 44 6.17 -1.67 -20.16
N SER A 45 4.99 -1.25 -19.69
CA SER A 45 4.59 0.16 -19.73
C SER A 45 5.19 0.93 -18.55
N VAL A 46 6.15 1.82 -18.82
CA VAL A 46 6.64 2.79 -17.84
C VAL A 46 5.66 3.95 -17.80
N HIS A 47 4.75 3.95 -16.82
CA HIS A 47 3.97 5.13 -16.48
C HIS A 47 4.74 5.92 -15.43
N LEU A 48 5.19 7.13 -15.77
CA LEU A 48 5.67 8.11 -14.80
C LEU A 48 4.45 8.83 -14.21
N PRO A 49 4.00 8.51 -12.99
CA PRO A 49 3.01 9.35 -12.35
C PRO A 49 3.74 10.62 -11.92
N CYS A 50 3.15 11.78 -12.22
CA CYS A 50 3.65 13.11 -11.84
C CYS A 50 4.90 13.59 -12.62
N PRO A 51 4.75 14.08 -13.87
CA PRO A 51 5.84 14.69 -14.64
C PRO A 51 6.44 15.95 -13.99
N ASN A 52 5.74 16.53 -13.01
CA ASN A 52 6.14 17.73 -12.27
C ASN A 52 6.64 17.44 -10.84
N LEU A 53 7.04 16.20 -10.55
CA LEU A 53 7.58 15.86 -9.24
C LEU A 53 8.90 16.61 -9.05
N ALA A 54 8.93 17.56 -8.10
CA ALA A 54 10.16 18.24 -7.72
C ALA A 54 11.25 17.21 -7.38
N THR A 55 12.50 17.48 -7.76
CA THR A 55 13.65 16.60 -7.53
C THR A 55 13.72 16.24 -6.05
N ALA A 56 13.24 15.04 -5.70
CA ALA A 56 13.14 14.62 -4.33
C ALA A 56 14.53 14.33 -3.75
N TRP A 57 14.69 14.49 -2.44
CA TRP A 57 15.96 14.23 -1.74
C TRP A 57 16.36 12.74 -1.71
N SER A 58 15.46 11.83 -2.12
CA SER A 58 15.65 10.39 -2.18
C SER A 58 14.72 9.76 -3.21
N LEU A 59 15.03 8.55 -3.69
CA LEU A 59 14.09 7.77 -4.50
C LEU A 59 12.82 7.47 -3.69
N PRO A 60 11.61 7.72 -4.24
CA PRO A 60 10.37 7.43 -3.55
C PRO A 60 10.10 5.93 -3.46
N PHE A 61 9.30 5.54 -2.48
CA PHE A 61 8.71 4.20 -2.43
C PHE A 61 7.23 4.26 -2.10
N TRP A 62 6.48 3.28 -2.60
CA TRP A 62 5.06 3.16 -2.35
C TRP A 62 4.80 2.65 -0.95
N LEU A 63 3.97 3.38 -0.19
CA LEU A 63 3.40 2.92 1.05
C LEU A 63 1.90 2.74 0.85
N MET A 64 1.46 1.50 0.89
CA MET A 64 0.04 1.16 0.94
C MET A 64 -0.42 1.31 2.39
N PRO A 65 -1.42 2.13 2.71
CA PRO A 65 -2.03 2.13 4.04
C PRO A 65 -2.62 0.74 4.35
N THR A 66 -2.60 0.32 5.62
CA THR A 66 -3.38 -0.83 6.08
C THR A 66 -4.85 -0.56 5.77
N ASN A 67 -5.48 -1.45 5.00
CA ASN A 67 -6.90 -1.34 4.65
C ASN A 67 -7.86 -1.60 5.83
N ARG A 68 -7.40 -1.79 7.06
CA ARG A 68 -8.25 -2.25 8.16
C ARG A 68 -7.84 -1.64 9.49
N LEU A 69 -8.71 -0.78 10.03
CA LEU A 69 -8.94 -0.74 11.46
C LEU A 69 -9.41 -2.15 11.85
N VAL A 70 -8.60 -2.86 12.64
CA VAL A 70 -8.95 -4.08 13.39
C VAL A 70 -9.54 -5.22 12.54
N GLU A 71 -8.69 -6.15 12.08
CA GLU A 71 -9.11 -7.50 11.71
C GLU A 71 -9.45 -8.30 12.98
N ILE A 72 -10.73 -8.37 13.33
CA ILE A 72 -11.30 -9.62 13.85
C ILE A 72 -11.84 -10.34 12.61
N ASP A 73 -11.42 -11.59 12.43
CA ASP A 73 -11.79 -12.46 11.33
C ASP A 73 -13.28 -12.36 10.98
N LYS A 74 -13.56 -11.82 9.78
CA LYS A 74 -14.64 -12.25 8.87
C LYS A 74 -14.48 -11.57 7.51
N GLU A 75 -14.59 -12.41 6.50
CA GLU A 75 -14.45 -12.15 5.07
C GLU A 75 -15.37 -11.01 4.57
N ASP A 76 -14.89 -10.24 3.60
CA ASP A 76 -15.64 -9.39 2.64
C ASP A 76 -16.74 -8.40 3.13
N GLU A 77 -17.03 -8.30 4.43
CA GLU A 77 -18.12 -7.45 4.96
C GLU A 77 -17.71 -6.01 5.33
N SER A 78 -16.43 -5.71 5.57
CA SER A 78 -16.05 -4.39 6.12
C SER A 78 -16.13 -3.25 5.10
N ARG A 79 -15.71 -3.49 3.84
CA ARG A 79 -15.90 -2.53 2.73
C ARG A 79 -17.37 -2.23 2.48
N THR A 80 -18.21 -3.27 2.51
CA THR A 80 -19.65 -3.09 2.38
C THR A 80 -20.24 -2.38 3.60
N THR A 81 -19.67 -2.52 4.80
CA THR A 81 -20.21 -1.88 6.02
C THR A 81 -19.97 -0.37 6.04
N GLU A 82 -18.77 0.11 5.71
CA GLU A 82 -18.50 1.56 5.63
C GLU A 82 -19.19 2.22 4.43
N GLU A 83 -19.18 1.59 3.25
CA GLU A 83 -19.97 2.08 2.12
C GLU A 83 -21.47 2.11 2.44
N LYS A 84 -21.99 1.12 3.19
CA LYS A 84 -23.37 1.12 3.67
C LYS A 84 -23.62 2.24 4.68
N LEU A 85 -22.66 2.55 5.56
CA LEU A 85 -22.75 3.64 6.54
C LEU A 85 -22.79 5.02 5.84
N VAL A 86 -21.85 5.27 4.91
CA VAL A 86 -21.83 6.49 4.11
C VAL A 86 -23.10 6.64 3.28
N LYS A 87 -23.56 5.55 2.63
CA LYS A 87 -24.84 5.55 1.88
C LYS A 87 -26.04 5.84 2.77
N ARG A 88 -26.04 5.36 4.02
CA ARG A 88 -27.11 5.61 5.00
C ARG A 88 -27.08 7.07 5.46
N GLU A 89 -25.91 7.64 5.75
CA GLU A 89 -25.76 9.05 6.11
C GLU A 89 -26.18 9.97 4.96
N ILE A 90 -25.79 9.68 3.72
CA ILE A 90 -26.26 10.40 2.51
C ILE A 90 -27.80 10.35 2.43
N LEU A 91 -28.41 9.18 2.65
CA LEU A 91 -29.85 9.02 2.59
C LEU A 91 -30.57 9.80 3.72
N ASP A 92 -30.02 9.83 4.91
CA ASP A 92 -30.59 10.53 6.07
C ASP A 92 -30.44 12.06 5.94
N ASN A 93 -29.29 12.54 5.45
CA ASN A 93 -29.11 13.96 5.07
C ASN A 93 -30.12 14.35 4.00
N ALA A 94 -30.33 13.49 3.01
CA ALA A 94 -31.31 13.74 1.96
C ALA A 94 -32.74 13.84 2.51
N LYS A 95 -33.12 13.02 3.51
CA LYS A 95 -34.44 13.10 4.15
C LYS A 95 -34.62 14.39 4.94
N ALA A 96 -33.56 14.85 5.61
CA ALA A 96 -33.58 16.12 6.33
C ALA A 96 -33.86 17.32 5.39
N ILE A 97 -33.23 17.33 4.21
CA ILE A 97 -33.43 18.36 3.17
C ILE A 97 -34.88 18.39 2.63
N GLY A 98 -35.56 17.24 2.59
CA GLY A 98 -36.92 17.14 2.04
C GLY A 98 -38.01 17.78 2.89
N ASN A 99 -37.74 18.05 4.17
CA ASN A 99 -38.73 18.59 5.12
C ASN A 99 -38.66 20.13 5.25
N ASP A 100 -37.68 20.80 4.64
CA ASP A 100 -37.49 22.24 4.78
C ASP A 100 -38.04 23.01 3.55
N SER A 101 -39.04 23.86 3.79
CA SER A 101 -39.78 24.60 2.75
C SER A 101 -38.93 25.62 1.98
N VAL A 102 -37.78 26.01 2.52
CA VAL A 102 -36.83 26.96 1.90
C VAL A 102 -35.92 26.28 0.87
N GLU A 103 -35.69 24.97 0.99
CA GLU A 103 -34.67 24.24 0.21
C GLU A 103 -35.21 23.52 -1.03
N SER A 104 -36.54 23.34 -1.17
CA SER A 104 -37.12 22.83 -2.42
C SER A 104 -36.85 23.77 -3.62
N LYS A 105 -36.76 25.09 -3.35
CA LYS A 105 -36.27 26.11 -4.29
C LYS A 105 -34.78 25.95 -4.62
N VAL A 106 -33.97 25.48 -3.69
CA VAL A 106 -32.51 25.32 -3.84
C VAL A 106 -32.17 24.09 -4.68
N LEU A 107 -32.93 22.99 -4.55
CA LEU A 107 -32.85 21.84 -5.47
C LEU A 107 -33.23 22.18 -6.92
N SER A 108 -34.20 23.07 -7.14
CA SER A 108 -34.58 23.49 -8.50
C SER A 108 -33.49 24.28 -9.26
N SER A 109 -32.49 24.82 -8.56
CA SER A 109 -31.40 25.61 -9.16
C SER A 109 -30.36 24.76 -9.91
N VAL A 110 -30.27 23.46 -9.60
CA VAL A 110 -29.31 22.53 -10.21
C VAL A 110 -29.88 21.92 -11.51
N GLY A 111 -31.21 21.99 -11.71
CA GLY A 111 -31.87 21.41 -12.87
C GLY A 111 -31.84 19.87 -12.92
N LEU A 112 -31.44 19.21 -11.82
CA LEU A 112 -31.38 17.74 -11.72
C LEU A 112 -32.36 17.23 -10.65
N PRO A 113 -33.07 16.12 -10.94
CA PRO A 113 -33.86 15.41 -9.94
C PRO A 113 -33.01 14.95 -8.74
N ARG A 114 -33.61 14.96 -7.54
CA ARG A 114 -32.94 14.63 -6.27
C ARG A 114 -32.35 13.22 -6.26
N ASP A 115 -33.08 12.24 -6.81
CA ASP A 115 -32.69 10.84 -6.94
C ASP A 115 -31.46 10.66 -7.84
N VAL A 116 -31.33 11.47 -8.89
CA VAL A 116 -30.16 11.49 -9.77
C VAL A 116 -28.94 12.03 -9.03
N LEU A 117 -29.10 13.13 -8.29
CA LEU A 117 -28.02 13.71 -7.48
C LEU A 117 -27.52 12.73 -6.40
N LEU A 118 -28.43 12.05 -5.71
CA LEU A 118 -28.08 11.02 -4.73
C LEU A 118 -27.34 9.85 -5.38
N SER A 119 -27.75 9.45 -6.58
CA SER A 119 -27.09 8.39 -7.34
C SER A 119 -25.68 8.77 -7.75
N ILE A 120 -25.43 10.05 -8.07
CA ILE A 120 -24.10 10.57 -8.36
C ILE A 120 -23.25 10.57 -7.09
N THR A 121 -23.73 11.18 -6.00
CA THR A 121 -22.99 11.27 -4.73
C THR A 121 -22.66 9.89 -4.16
N ALA A 122 -23.58 8.92 -4.24
CA ALA A 122 -23.34 7.55 -3.77
C ALA A 122 -22.33 6.75 -4.62
N ARG A 123 -21.98 7.25 -5.82
CA ARG A 123 -20.99 6.65 -6.73
C ARG A 123 -19.65 7.37 -6.71
N LEU A 124 -19.50 8.45 -5.95
CA LEU A 124 -18.21 9.11 -5.74
C LEU A 124 -17.36 8.22 -4.82
N SER A 125 -16.26 7.70 -5.36
CA SER A 125 -15.40 6.73 -4.66
C SER A 125 -14.26 7.40 -3.91
N LEU A 126 -13.90 8.64 -4.25
CA LEU A 126 -12.75 9.33 -3.68
C LEU A 126 -13.20 10.44 -2.74
N PRO A 127 -12.58 10.58 -1.54
CA PRO A 127 -12.89 11.67 -0.62
C PRO A 127 -12.76 13.06 -1.25
N VAL A 128 -11.83 13.24 -2.18
CA VAL A 128 -11.65 14.52 -2.90
C VAL A 128 -12.84 14.86 -3.78
N ASP A 129 -13.49 13.87 -4.38
CA ASP A 129 -14.65 14.10 -5.23
C ASP A 129 -15.84 14.57 -4.38
N HIS A 130 -16.01 14.01 -3.19
CA HIS A 130 -17.02 14.47 -2.23
C HIS A 130 -16.76 15.90 -1.77
N MET A 131 -15.51 16.24 -1.49
CA MET A 131 -15.12 17.62 -1.14
C MET A 131 -15.40 18.59 -2.28
N ASN A 132 -14.98 18.25 -3.51
CA ASN A 132 -15.24 19.07 -4.69
C ASN A 132 -16.74 19.21 -4.95
N PHE A 133 -17.49 18.12 -4.85
CA PHE A 133 -18.94 18.10 -5.00
C PHE A 133 -19.62 19.03 -3.99
N ARG A 134 -19.19 18.98 -2.72
CA ARG A 134 -19.64 19.88 -1.66
C ARG A 134 -19.33 21.35 -1.94
N LEU A 135 -18.24 21.67 -2.62
CA LEU A 135 -17.85 23.05 -2.94
C LEU A 135 -18.64 23.68 -4.10
N VAL A 136 -19.36 22.88 -4.92
CA VAL A 136 -20.09 23.39 -6.09
C VAL A 136 -21.22 24.35 -5.69
N CYS A 137 -22.08 23.92 -4.76
CA CYS A 137 -23.20 24.74 -4.28
C CYS A 137 -23.73 24.24 -2.93
N LYS A 138 -24.56 25.06 -2.28
CA LYS A 138 -25.19 24.74 -0.99
C LYS A 138 -25.98 23.43 -1.03
N THR A 139 -26.69 23.16 -2.12
CA THR A 139 -27.45 21.91 -2.32
C THR A 139 -26.56 20.69 -2.21
N PHE A 140 -25.39 20.72 -2.87
CA PHE A 140 -24.48 19.58 -2.88
C PHE A 140 -23.76 19.44 -1.54
N ALA A 141 -23.45 20.57 -0.91
CA ALA A 141 -22.85 20.59 0.42
C ALA A 141 -23.71 19.92 1.50
N LEU A 142 -25.03 19.97 1.36
CA LEU A 142 -25.98 19.35 2.29
C LEU A 142 -26.16 17.85 2.03
N LEU A 143 -25.97 17.40 0.78
CA LEU A 143 -26.09 15.99 0.39
C LEU A 143 -24.87 15.16 0.82
N VAL A 144 -23.71 15.80 0.93
CA VAL A 144 -22.45 15.16 1.29
C VAL A 144 -22.30 15.13 2.82
N PRO A 145 -21.99 13.97 3.44
CA PRO A 145 -21.68 13.85 4.86
C PRO A 145 -20.71 14.92 5.38
N HIS A 146 -21.04 15.53 6.52
CA HIS A 146 -20.16 16.48 7.21
C HIS A 146 -19.01 15.79 7.96
N SER A 147 -19.11 14.48 8.17
CA SER A 147 -18.27 13.75 9.11
C SER A 147 -16.84 13.57 8.58
N GLY A 148 -15.86 13.76 9.47
CA GLY A 148 -14.46 13.32 9.27
C GLY A 148 -14.29 11.79 9.22
N GLN A 149 -15.35 11.06 8.83
CA GLN A 149 -15.37 9.62 8.58
C GLN A 149 -14.95 9.28 7.15
N TRP A 150 -14.53 10.26 6.36
CA TRP A 150 -13.74 10.01 5.16
C TRP A 150 -12.45 9.33 5.59
N THR A 151 -12.46 8.00 5.62
CA THR A 151 -11.34 7.17 6.02
C THR A 151 -10.09 7.68 5.33
N ARG A 152 -9.05 7.95 6.13
CA ARG A 152 -7.72 8.35 5.67
C ARG A 152 -7.32 7.45 4.49
N ALA A 153 -7.33 8.02 3.29
CA ALA A 153 -6.82 7.51 2.02
C ALA A 153 -6.71 5.97 1.89
N GLN A 154 -7.66 5.32 1.18
CA GLN A 154 -7.52 3.94 0.71
C GLN A 154 -6.59 3.79 -0.51
N TYR A 155 -5.76 4.81 -0.80
CA TYR A 155 -4.90 4.85 -1.98
C TYR A 155 -3.42 4.74 -1.61
N PRO A 156 -2.59 4.19 -2.52
CA PRO A 156 -1.13 4.21 -2.37
C PRO A 156 -0.67 5.64 -2.15
N SER A 157 0.09 5.88 -1.08
CA SER A 157 0.78 7.15 -0.88
C SER A 157 2.25 6.96 -1.24
N LEU A 158 2.84 7.96 -1.88
CA LEU A 158 4.26 7.93 -2.21
C LEU A 158 5.03 8.54 -1.04
N MET A 159 5.91 7.76 -0.42
CA MET A 159 6.72 8.20 0.70
C MET A 159 8.16 8.47 0.24
N PHE A 160 8.68 9.63 0.64
CA PHE A 160 10.08 10.00 0.49
C PHE A 160 10.71 10.02 1.88
N SER A 161 11.91 9.48 2.01
CA SER A 161 12.60 9.40 3.29
C SER A 161 14.01 9.97 3.20
N ASN A 162 14.31 10.95 4.05
CA ASN A 162 15.66 11.42 4.28
C ASN A 162 16.19 10.84 5.59
N ARG A 163 17.01 9.79 5.46
CA ARG A 163 17.62 9.07 6.58
C ARG A 163 18.66 9.88 7.38
N GLU A 164 19.17 10.98 6.82
CA GLU A 164 20.17 11.85 7.48
C GLU A 164 19.48 12.93 8.32
N LYS A 165 18.34 13.43 7.85
CA LYS A 165 17.57 14.49 8.50
C LYS A 165 16.41 13.97 9.35
N SER A 166 16.19 12.66 9.42
CA SER A 166 15.04 12.03 10.09
C SER A 166 13.70 12.56 9.59
N LYS A 167 13.60 12.88 8.30
CA LYS A 167 12.38 13.45 7.72
C LYS A 167 11.78 12.49 6.73
N CYS A 168 10.46 12.41 6.72
CA CYS A 168 9.73 11.80 5.62
C CYS A 168 8.70 12.76 5.08
N SER A 169 8.44 12.67 3.78
CA SER A 169 7.33 13.36 3.18
C SER A 169 6.41 12.39 2.46
N PHE A 170 5.11 12.61 2.60
CA PHE A 170 4.09 11.84 1.90
C PHE A 170 3.51 12.71 0.81
N LEU A 171 3.62 12.24 -0.42
CA LEU A 171 2.88 12.79 -1.53
C LEU A 171 1.55 12.07 -1.61
N ASP A 172 0.50 12.86 -1.39
CA ASP A 172 -0.84 12.45 -1.70
C ASP A 172 -1.09 12.64 -3.21
N PRO A 173 -1.29 11.57 -3.99
CA PRO A 173 -1.51 11.69 -5.43
C PRO A 173 -2.81 12.44 -5.77
N MET A 174 -3.77 12.56 -4.84
CA MET A 174 -5.05 13.23 -5.05
C MET A 174 -4.99 14.73 -4.78
N TYR A 175 -4.18 15.15 -3.80
CA TYR A 175 -4.12 16.55 -3.39
C TYR A 175 -2.82 17.25 -3.84
N ASN A 176 -1.84 16.52 -4.36
CA ASN A 176 -0.48 17.03 -4.66
C ASN A 176 0.12 17.78 -3.46
N VAL A 177 -0.31 17.44 -2.25
CA VAL A 177 0.18 18.01 -1.00
C VAL A 177 1.31 17.12 -0.51
N ASN A 178 2.48 17.72 -0.31
CA ASN A 178 3.63 17.06 0.29
C ASN A 178 3.64 17.37 1.79
N SER A 179 3.08 16.48 2.60
CA SER A 179 3.14 16.63 4.06
C SER A 179 4.46 16.08 4.57
N CYS A 180 5.29 16.94 5.16
CA CYS A 180 6.58 16.57 5.75
C CYS A 180 6.40 16.31 7.25
N PHE A 181 6.95 15.21 7.73
CA PHE A 181 6.91 14.80 9.13
C PHE A 181 8.31 14.47 9.63
N ASP A 182 8.57 14.84 10.87
CA ASP A 182 9.74 14.35 11.59
C ASP A 182 9.47 12.89 12.02
N MET A 183 10.45 12.05 11.73
CA MET A 183 10.41 10.61 11.96
C MET A 183 11.81 10.12 12.38
N PRO A 184 12.14 10.28 13.68
CA PRO A 184 13.43 9.90 14.25
C PRO A 184 13.80 8.44 14.01
N GLU A 185 12.81 7.56 13.85
CA GLU A 185 13.00 6.13 13.58
C GLU A 185 13.69 5.87 12.24
N LEU A 186 13.60 6.81 11.29
CA LEU A 186 14.30 6.75 10.01
C LEU A 186 15.79 7.12 10.12
N LEU A 187 16.23 7.72 11.24
CA LEU A 187 17.61 8.19 11.39
C LEU A 187 18.59 7.02 11.29
N GLY A 188 19.42 7.05 10.25
CA GLY A 188 20.40 6.01 9.96
C GLY A 188 19.80 4.64 9.60
N ALA A 189 18.48 4.57 9.35
CA ALA A 189 17.80 3.34 8.98
C ALA A 189 17.47 3.32 7.48
N LYS A 190 17.76 2.20 6.83
CA LYS A 190 17.39 1.92 5.45
C LYS A 190 16.02 1.24 5.44
N ILE A 191 15.11 1.76 4.63
CA ILE A 191 13.85 1.08 4.32
C ILE A 191 14.16 -0.02 3.32
N CYS A 192 13.82 -1.25 3.68
CA CYS A 192 14.11 -2.43 2.89
C CYS A 192 12.91 -2.89 2.08
N SER A 193 11.71 -2.85 2.64
CA SER A 193 10.46 -3.23 1.97
C SER A 193 9.26 -2.55 2.63
N SER A 194 8.13 -2.47 1.93
CA SER A 194 6.88 -1.91 2.46
C SER A 194 5.71 -2.81 2.07
N LYS A 195 4.81 -3.07 3.03
CA LYS A 195 3.58 -3.82 2.79
C LYS A 195 2.57 -3.55 3.89
N ASP A 196 1.29 -3.44 3.50
CA ASP A 196 0.16 -3.30 4.43
C ASP A 196 0.41 -2.28 5.54
N GLY A 197 0.85 -1.07 5.20
CA GLY A 197 1.10 0.03 6.15
C GLY A 197 2.38 -0.10 6.97
N TRP A 198 3.14 -1.19 6.84
CA TRP A 198 4.37 -1.44 7.57
C TRP A 198 5.61 -1.31 6.68
N LEU A 199 6.67 -0.78 7.29
CA LEU A 199 8.01 -0.71 6.72
C LEU A 199 8.87 -1.79 7.38
N LEU A 200 9.57 -2.58 6.59
CA LEU A 200 10.68 -3.40 7.07
C LEU A 200 11.97 -2.58 6.92
N MET A 201 12.69 -2.39 8.02
CA MET A 201 13.82 -1.48 8.10
C MET A 201 15.07 -2.16 8.64
N LYS A 202 16.23 -1.76 8.12
CA LYS A 202 17.57 -2.15 8.61
C LYS A 202 18.26 -0.93 9.21
N LYS A 203 18.83 -1.05 10.41
CA LYS A 203 19.66 0.00 11.02
C LYS A 203 20.99 -0.56 11.48
N GLY A 204 22.07 0.11 11.08
CA GLY A 204 23.43 -0.41 11.24
C GLY A 204 23.60 -1.76 10.53
N ASP A 205 24.49 -2.61 11.06
CA ASP A 205 24.90 -3.83 10.36
C ASP A 205 23.94 -5.00 10.55
N ARG A 206 23.25 -5.05 11.70
CA ARG A 206 22.54 -6.25 12.16
C ARG A 206 21.08 -6.03 12.53
N SER A 207 20.70 -4.83 12.93
CA SER A 207 19.37 -4.59 13.49
C SER A 207 18.32 -4.50 12.39
N MET A 208 17.26 -5.30 12.54
CA MET A 208 16.08 -5.30 11.68
C MET A 208 14.84 -5.04 12.53
N PHE A 209 13.91 -4.26 12.01
CA PHE A 209 12.64 -4.00 12.69
C PHE A 209 11.55 -3.63 11.70
N PHE A 210 10.31 -3.90 12.08
CA PHE A 210 9.14 -3.34 11.45
C PHE A 210 8.77 -2.01 12.09
N PHE A 211 8.29 -1.08 11.28
CA PHE A 211 7.81 0.22 11.74
C PHE A 211 6.56 0.63 10.96
N ASN A 212 5.53 1.07 11.68
CA ASN A 212 4.33 1.63 11.07
C ASN A 212 4.38 3.17 11.21
N PRO A 213 4.53 3.93 10.11
CA PRO A 213 4.66 5.38 10.18
C PRO A 213 3.38 6.11 10.64
N PHE A 214 2.22 5.46 10.53
CA PHE A 214 0.93 6.03 10.91
C PHE A 214 0.62 5.85 12.39
N THR A 215 0.94 4.69 12.96
CA THR A 215 0.69 4.38 14.37
C THR A 215 1.94 4.57 15.24
N LYS A 216 3.11 4.77 14.62
CA LYS A 216 4.44 4.80 15.26
C LYS A 216 4.81 3.48 15.96
N ALA A 217 4.06 2.41 15.73
CA ALA A 217 4.35 1.10 16.30
C ALA A 217 5.65 0.54 15.70
N THR A 218 6.47 -0.08 16.56
CA THR A 218 7.74 -0.71 16.18
C THR A 218 7.79 -2.13 16.71
N ILE A 219 8.19 -3.09 15.86
CA ILE A 219 8.38 -4.49 16.23
C ILE A 219 9.81 -4.88 15.86
N ARG A 220 10.64 -5.19 16.86
CA ARG A 220 12.04 -5.59 16.64
C ARG A 220 12.11 -7.06 16.21
N LEU A 221 13.01 -7.35 15.28
CA LEU A 221 13.34 -8.70 14.86
C LEU A 221 14.66 -9.15 15.50
N PRO A 222 14.94 -10.47 15.57
CA PRO A 222 16.26 -10.96 15.95
C PRO A 222 17.34 -10.35 15.06
N ASP A 223 18.49 -10.03 15.67
CA ASP A 223 19.63 -9.48 14.95
C ASP A 223 20.11 -10.43 13.86
N LEU A 224 20.48 -9.87 12.72
CA LEU A 224 21.12 -10.63 11.66
C LEU A 224 22.49 -11.16 12.10
N PRO A 225 22.94 -12.29 11.53
CA PRO A 225 24.33 -12.70 11.58
C PRO A 225 25.27 -11.57 11.11
N LYS A 226 26.49 -11.52 11.64
CA LYS A 226 27.48 -10.50 11.26
C LYS A 226 27.73 -10.52 9.76
N ASN A 227 27.88 -9.32 9.18
CA ASN A 227 28.14 -9.09 7.75
C ASN A 227 27.06 -9.62 6.79
N LEU A 228 25.85 -9.90 7.28
CA LEU A 228 24.75 -10.31 6.42
C LEU A 228 24.06 -9.08 5.80
N GLY A 229 24.19 -8.96 4.49
CA GLY A 229 23.33 -8.12 3.64
C GLY A 229 22.34 -9.00 2.88
N PHE A 230 21.21 -8.43 2.48
CA PHE A 230 20.28 -9.08 1.56
C PHE A 230 20.33 -8.37 0.21
N ASN A 231 20.34 -9.16 -0.87
CA ASN A 231 20.13 -8.63 -2.22
C ASN A 231 18.67 -8.19 -2.39
N GLY A 232 17.73 -8.91 -1.79
CA GLY A 232 16.33 -8.54 -1.69
C GLY A 232 15.68 -9.13 -0.44
N ILE A 233 14.73 -8.40 0.15
CA ILE A 233 14.00 -8.83 1.35
C ILE A 233 12.55 -8.35 1.33
N SER A 234 11.63 -9.17 1.83
CA SER A 234 10.20 -8.90 1.84
C SER A 234 9.50 -9.73 2.92
N PHE A 235 8.19 -9.58 3.05
CA PHE A 235 7.41 -10.28 4.07
C PHE A 235 5.98 -10.60 3.61
N THR A 236 5.38 -11.63 4.22
CA THR A 236 4.15 -12.24 3.71
C THR A 236 2.87 -11.47 4.06
N ALA A 237 2.77 -10.98 5.29
CA ALA A 237 1.58 -10.39 5.90
C ALA A 237 1.98 -9.29 6.90
N PRO A 238 1.06 -8.44 7.42
CA PRO A 238 1.40 -7.49 8.46
C PRO A 238 2.12 -8.16 9.63
N PRO A 239 3.13 -7.52 10.25
CA PRO A 239 3.85 -8.07 11.40
C PRO A 239 3.01 -8.12 12.69
N THR A 240 1.73 -7.78 12.63
CA THR A 240 0.77 -8.07 13.70
C THR A 240 0.10 -9.44 13.53
N SER A 241 0.25 -10.06 12.36
CA SER A 241 -0.24 -11.42 12.10
C SER A 241 0.76 -12.46 12.59
N SER A 242 0.27 -13.52 13.24
CA SER A 242 1.07 -14.68 13.64
C SER A 242 1.60 -15.50 12.46
N SER A 243 1.02 -15.34 11.27
CA SER A 243 1.48 -16.00 10.03
C SER A 243 2.50 -15.18 9.24
N CYS A 244 2.97 -14.05 9.79
CA CYS A 244 3.97 -13.21 9.14
C CYS A 244 5.32 -13.93 9.06
N ILE A 245 5.85 -14.06 7.84
CA ILE A 245 7.16 -14.60 7.55
C ILE A 245 7.96 -13.52 6.83
N VAL A 246 9.16 -13.25 7.33
CA VAL A 246 10.13 -12.42 6.64
C VAL A 246 10.99 -13.33 5.77
N PHE A 247 11.19 -12.95 4.52
CA PHE A 247 11.95 -13.70 3.52
C PHE A 247 13.01 -12.79 2.91
N GLY A 248 14.26 -13.22 2.96
CA GLY A 248 15.37 -12.52 2.32
C GLY A 248 16.27 -13.48 1.57
N PHE A 249 16.97 -13.00 0.55
CA PHE A 249 17.95 -13.82 -0.16
C PHE A 249 19.26 -13.07 -0.36
N PHE A 250 20.32 -13.85 -0.51
CA PHE A 250 21.64 -13.38 -0.87
C PHE A 250 22.25 -14.27 -1.95
N ASN A 251 22.82 -13.66 -2.99
CA ASN A 251 23.46 -14.36 -4.09
C ASN A 251 24.93 -14.62 -3.77
N PHE A 252 25.33 -15.88 -3.83
CA PHE A 252 26.72 -16.30 -3.93
C PHE A 252 27.02 -16.73 -5.37
N VAL A 253 28.31 -16.87 -5.69
CA VAL A 253 28.74 -17.31 -7.03
C VAL A 253 28.15 -18.68 -7.38
N SER A 254 28.11 -19.61 -6.42
CA SER A 254 27.70 -21.00 -6.62
C SER A 254 26.27 -21.33 -6.15
N CYS A 255 25.65 -20.47 -5.34
CA CYS A 255 24.34 -20.73 -4.75
C CYS A 255 23.58 -19.45 -4.41
N VAL A 256 22.28 -19.58 -4.19
CA VAL A 256 21.46 -18.55 -3.55
C VAL A 256 21.17 -19.01 -2.14
N ARG A 257 21.56 -18.21 -1.14
CA ARG A 257 21.18 -18.46 0.26
C ARG A 257 19.93 -17.69 0.59
N ILE A 258 18.96 -18.40 1.16
CA ILE A 258 17.63 -17.90 1.46
C ILE A 258 17.46 -17.93 2.95
N TYR A 259 16.98 -16.83 3.51
CA TYR A 259 16.73 -16.65 4.92
C TYR A 259 15.24 -16.46 5.14
N PHE A 260 14.73 -17.07 6.20
CA PHE A 260 13.35 -16.92 6.63
C PHE A 260 13.25 -16.79 8.15
N LEU A 261 12.30 -15.98 8.59
CA LEU A 261 11.99 -15.75 9.99
C LEU A 261 10.47 -15.77 10.16
N HIS A 262 9.94 -16.71 10.95
CA HIS A 262 8.57 -16.59 11.42
C HIS A 262 8.54 -15.59 12.57
N LEU A 263 7.56 -14.70 12.55
CA LEU A 263 7.47 -13.71 13.61
C LEU A 263 7.18 -14.40 14.95
N GLY A 264 8.06 -14.18 15.93
CA GLY A 264 8.04 -14.88 17.23
C GLY A 264 9.17 -15.89 17.39
N ASP A 265 9.86 -16.26 16.30
CA ASP A 265 11.06 -17.09 16.39
C ASP A 265 12.22 -16.34 17.05
N ASN A 266 13.09 -17.10 17.72
CA ASN A 266 14.28 -16.55 18.39
C ASN A 266 15.42 -16.19 17.42
N GLY A 267 15.33 -16.56 16.14
CA GLY A 267 16.42 -16.36 15.18
C GLY A 267 16.06 -16.69 13.74
N TRP A 268 16.94 -16.28 12.84
CA TRP A 268 16.80 -16.48 11.40
C TRP A 268 17.20 -17.89 11.01
N ASN A 269 16.34 -18.55 10.25
CA ASN A 269 16.65 -19.81 9.59
C ASN A 269 17.15 -19.54 8.18
N TYR A 270 17.92 -20.48 7.60
CA TYR A 270 18.36 -20.37 6.21
C TYR A 270 18.41 -21.71 5.50
N SER A 271 18.37 -21.65 4.17
CA SER A 271 18.60 -22.77 3.27
C SER A 271 19.41 -22.30 2.06
N GLU A 272 20.18 -23.19 1.47
CA GLU A 272 20.92 -22.92 0.25
C GLU A 272 20.28 -23.64 -0.92
N CYS A 273 20.14 -22.93 -2.03
CA CYS A 273 19.68 -23.47 -3.29
C CYS A 273 20.84 -23.35 -4.31
N PRO A 274 21.14 -24.40 -5.08
CA PRO A 274 22.10 -24.30 -6.18
C PRO A 274 21.70 -23.16 -7.12
N ASN A 275 22.69 -22.44 -7.65
CA ASN A 275 22.43 -21.39 -8.62
C ASN A 275 22.06 -22.04 -9.97
N ASN A 276 20.76 -22.24 -10.20
CA ASN A 276 20.22 -22.93 -11.38
C ASN A 276 20.23 -22.03 -12.64
N GLU A 277 21.39 -21.44 -12.97
CA GLU A 277 21.61 -20.57 -14.14
C GLU A 277 20.92 -19.19 -14.10
N ILE A 278 20.14 -18.88 -13.05
CA ILE A 278 19.42 -17.60 -12.94
C ILE A 278 19.95 -16.84 -11.72
N ALA A 279 20.74 -15.79 -11.99
CA ALA A 279 21.14 -14.86 -10.94
C ALA A 279 19.93 -14.00 -10.56
N LEU A 280 19.53 -14.03 -9.28
CA LEU A 280 18.45 -13.15 -8.83
C LEU A 280 18.93 -11.70 -8.86
N SER A 281 18.12 -10.78 -9.37
CA SER A 281 18.46 -9.36 -9.34
C SER A 281 18.39 -8.81 -7.91
N ASN A 282 18.92 -7.61 -7.70
CA ASN A 282 18.86 -6.92 -6.40
C ASN A 282 17.47 -6.30 -6.11
N ASN A 283 16.42 -6.96 -6.56
CA ASN A 283 15.03 -6.55 -6.38
C ASN A 283 14.40 -7.24 -5.18
N ASN A 284 13.43 -6.58 -4.54
CA ASN A 284 12.71 -7.19 -3.45
C ASN A 284 11.80 -8.32 -3.95
N PRO A 285 11.79 -9.47 -3.24
CA PRO A 285 10.80 -10.52 -3.47
C PRO A 285 9.39 -9.98 -3.30
N VAL A 286 8.47 -10.49 -4.08
CA VAL A 286 7.05 -10.14 -3.97
C VAL A 286 6.27 -11.36 -3.52
N PHE A 287 5.60 -11.28 -2.37
CA PHE A 287 4.77 -12.37 -1.87
C PHE A 287 3.37 -12.34 -2.46
N TYR A 288 2.96 -13.44 -3.06
CA TYR A 288 1.59 -13.64 -3.51
C TYR A 288 1.18 -15.11 -3.52
N ASN A 289 -0.06 -15.40 -3.11
CA ASN A 289 -0.69 -16.73 -3.17
C ASN A 289 0.20 -17.87 -2.64
N GLY A 290 0.81 -17.64 -1.47
CA GLY A 290 1.66 -18.62 -0.81
C GLY A 290 3.09 -18.72 -1.36
N ALA A 291 3.49 -17.91 -2.34
CA ALA A 291 4.82 -17.97 -2.94
C ALA A 291 5.51 -16.59 -3.01
N PHE A 292 6.84 -16.60 -2.92
CA PHE A 292 7.67 -15.43 -3.21
C PHE A 292 8.14 -15.45 -4.67
N TYR A 293 7.91 -14.35 -5.38
CA TYR A 293 8.38 -14.16 -6.75
C TYR A 293 9.59 -13.24 -6.71
N CYS A 294 10.72 -13.72 -7.23
CA CYS A 294 11.95 -12.95 -7.34
C CYS A 294 12.27 -12.76 -8.82
N PHE A 295 12.74 -11.57 -9.17
CA PHE A 295 13.19 -11.30 -10.53
C PHE A 295 14.60 -11.86 -10.71
N GLY A 296 14.82 -12.56 -11.81
CA GLY A 296 16.12 -13.13 -12.19
C GLY A 296 16.54 -12.62 -13.56
N THR A 297 17.84 -12.47 -13.76
CA THR A 297 18.47 -12.08 -15.03
C THR A 297 19.21 -13.25 -15.63
#